data_AF-A0A397DQ39-F1
#
_entry.id   AF-A0A397DQ39-F1
#
_cell.length_a   1.000
_cell.length_b   1.000
_cell.length_c   1.000
_cell.angle_alpha   90.00
_cell.angle_beta   90.00
_cell.angle_gamma   90.00
#
_symmetry.space_group_name_H-M   'P 1'
#
loop_
_entity.id
_entity.type
_entity.pdbx_description
1 polymer ?
#
loop_
_entity_poly.entity_id
_entity_poly.type
_entity_poly.pdbx_seq_one_letter_code
_entity_poly.pdbx_strand_id
1 'polypeptide(L)'
;MDLPPLVWDAHLAPLLSLSEVMSISTLNRSFHKLMHHAVTLYHPVNINAPVDELEAITDAWTNLKAITYKPFVRSDEPYNNESIYHLPHRQQATVDLSYCHAVSDISPLQHATAVFLNMCKSISQVHALANVHTVSLRNCSGIRDVSALGHVHTLILSGCKNVTDVRALTHVHTLHLSGLNIQDVSMLGDCVDLNLRKCHRVSDVSSLGRVKTLDLSGCTSLEHVSALRAVHTLNLSSCKRITDVSALLHVHHLTLSNCEALEHVNVLGREGSSIQYLDVSNCRGITSISALGRIPVLNISRCHNITTLDGLSHVTNLDISFCRQLSDLSPLYSCQRITDVSALTHVQHLDLSYCHGIQDVGGLALVQYLSLRNCSQVEDVTDVSALGSVTKLNLSDCQNIRDVSMLHHVRSLDLRFCHAAVDVDDLRQRSSGIVYTQGYPSSS
;
A
#
# COMPACT_ATOMS: atom_id res chain seq x y z
N MET A 1 34.61 -35.18 15.99
CA MET A 1 34.72 -34.79 14.57
C MET A 1 34.11 -33.41 14.47
N ASP A 2 34.93 -32.38 14.29
CA ASP A 2 34.41 -31.04 14.05
C ASP A 2 33.79 -31.01 12.65
N LEU A 3 32.50 -30.71 12.56
CA LEU A 3 31.80 -30.50 11.30
C LEU A 3 32.49 -29.34 10.55
N PRO A 4 32.76 -29.46 9.23
CA PRO A 4 33.39 -28.40 8.46
C PRO A 4 32.56 -27.11 8.48
N PRO A 5 33.17 -25.92 8.49
CA PRO A 5 32.45 -24.64 8.46
C PRO A 5 31.42 -24.54 7.30
N LEU A 6 31.73 -25.14 6.15
CA LEU A 6 30.84 -25.17 5.00
C LEU A 6 29.52 -25.93 5.27
N VAL A 7 29.56 -26.97 6.10
CA VAL A 7 28.37 -27.73 6.51
C VAL A 7 27.56 -26.93 7.54
N TRP A 8 28.24 -26.18 8.39
CA TRP A 8 27.59 -25.23 9.29
C TRP A 8 26.85 -24.13 8.52
N ASP A 9 27.53 -23.50 7.56
CA ASP A 9 26.97 -22.43 6.73
C ASP A 9 25.74 -22.88 5.94
N ALA A 10 25.81 -24.07 5.33
CA ALA A 10 24.75 -24.56 4.45
C ALA A 10 23.53 -25.12 5.19
N HIS A 11 23.71 -25.67 6.41
CA HIS A 11 22.69 -26.52 7.03
C HIS A 11 22.36 -26.22 8.49
N LEU A 12 23.27 -25.62 9.26
CA LEU A 12 23.07 -25.46 10.71
C LEU A 12 22.89 -23.98 11.09
N ALA A 13 23.78 -23.10 10.66
CA ALA A 13 23.70 -21.67 10.96
C ALA A 13 22.36 -21.03 10.54
N PRO A 14 21.76 -21.35 9.37
CA PRO A 14 20.46 -20.80 9.00
C PRO A 14 19.30 -21.22 9.91
N LEU A 15 19.45 -22.33 10.65
CA LEU A 15 18.40 -22.87 11.54
C LEU A 15 18.50 -22.37 12.98
N LEU A 16 19.62 -21.76 13.36
CA LEU A 16 19.83 -21.21 14.68
C LEU A 16 19.32 -19.77 14.74
N SER A 17 18.92 -19.31 15.92
CA SER A 17 18.75 -17.88 16.22
C SER A 17 20.08 -17.23 16.61
N LEU A 18 20.15 -15.90 16.53
CA LEU A 18 21.34 -15.15 16.97
C LEU A 18 21.67 -15.44 18.44
N SER A 19 20.68 -15.59 19.31
CA SER A 19 20.87 -15.96 20.72
C SER A 19 21.44 -17.36 20.91
N GLU A 20 21.03 -18.31 20.07
CA GLU A 20 21.57 -19.67 20.12
C GLU A 20 23.02 -19.70 19.59
N VAL A 21 23.32 -18.94 18.53
CA VAL A 21 24.69 -18.75 18.04
C VAL A 21 25.60 -18.18 19.13
N MET A 22 25.15 -17.12 19.82
CA MET A 22 25.88 -16.54 20.95
C MET A 22 26.03 -17.54 22.11
N SER A 23 25.01 -18.33 22.40
CA SER A 23 25.07 -19.34 23.46
C SER A 23 26.08 -20.44 23.11
N ILE A 24 26.06 -20.95 21.87
CA ILE A 24 27.01 -21.96 21.39
C ILE A 24 28.45 -21.45 21.44
N SER A 25 28.69 -20.17 21.10
CA SER A 25 30.03 -19.59 21.13
C SER A 25 30.65 -19.56 22.53
N THR A 26 29.84 -19.63 23.59
CA THR A 26 30.31 -19.70 24.99
C THR A 26 30.63 -21.10 25.49
N LEU A 27 30.24 -22.16 24.77
CA LEU A 27 30.37 -23.54 25.24
C LEU A 27 31.83 -24.00 25.38
N ASN A 28 32.67 -23.68 24.39
CA ASN A 28 34.11 -23.96 24.43
C ASN A 28 34.88 -23.14 23.37
N ARG A 29 36.22 -23.22 23.43
CA ARG A 29 37.13 -22.48 22.55
C ARG A 29 36.99 -22.82 21.06
N SER A 30 36.65 -24.06 20.72
CA SER A 30 36.46 -24.49 19.33
C SER A 30 35.18 -23.88 18.75
N PHE A 31 34.07 -23.95 19.49
CA PHE A 31 32.82 -23.30 19.07
C PHE A 31 32.92 -21.77 19.05
N HIS A 32 33.67 -21.18 19.98
CA HIS A 32 33.97 -19.74 19.95
C HIS A 32 34.64 -19.35 18.62
N LYS A 33 35.73 -20.02 18.24
CA LYS A 33 36.43 -19.74 16.98
C LYS A 33 35.52 -19.97 15.77
N LEU A 34 34.77 -21.07 15.78
CA LEU A 34 33.85 -21.43 14.70
C LEU A 34 32.79 -20.33 14.50
N MET A 35 32.09 -19.93 15.57
CA MET A 35 30.96 -19.00 15.51
C MET A 35 31.35 -17.55 15.31
N HIS A 36 32.55 -17.12 15.69
CA HIS A 36 33.00 -15.72 15.54
C HIS A 36 33.77 -15.44 14.24
N HIS A 37 34.29 -16.48 13.57
CA HIS A 37 35.23 -16.29 12.44
C HIS A 37 35.00 -17.21 11.24
N ALA A 38 34.52 -18.44 11.44
CA ALA A 38 34.55 -19.46 10.39
C ALA A 38 33.19 -19.69 9.71
N VAL A 39 32.09 -19.46 10.43
CA VAL A 39 30.73 -19.59 9.92
C VAL A 39 30.23 -18.24 9.43
N THR A 40 29.49 -18.17 8.33
CA THR A 40 28.89 -16.91 7.87
C THR A 40 27.54 -16.69 8.54
N LEU A 41 27.38 -15.56 9.23
CA LEU A 41 26.14 -15.22 9.93
C LEU A 41 25.31 -14.23 9.09
N TYR A 42 24.19 -14.73 8.59
CA TYR A 42 23.21 -13.96 7.82
C TYR A 42 22.06 -13.40 8.67
N HIS A 43 22.05 -13.69 9.97
CA HIS A 43 21.06 -13.13 10.89
C HIS A 43 21.14 -11.61 10.90
N PRO A 44 19.99 -10.90 10.76
CA PRO A 44 19.96 -9.46 10.94
C PRO A 44 20.41 -9.10 12.35
N VAL A 45 21.43 -8.27 12.47
CA VAL A 45 21.91 -7.73 13.75
C VAL A 45 21.67 -6.22 13.75
N ASN A 46 20.77 -5.77 14.63
CA ASN A 46 20.54 -4.35 14.84
C ASN A 46 21.46 -3.86 15.96
N ILE A 47 22.43 -3.03 15.61
CA ILE A 47 23.36 -2.42 16.56
C ILE A 47 22.95 -0.96 16.71
N ASN A 48 22.32 -0.66 17.85
CA ASN A 48 22.14 0.70 18.31
C ASN A 48 23.20 0.92 19.37
N ALA A 49 24.29 1.60 19.02
CA ALA A 49 25.46 1.78 19.89
C ALA A 49 26.33 2.97 19.45
N PRO A 50 27.17 3.53 20.34
CA PRO A 50 28.35 4.30 19.95
C PRO A 50 29.26 3.52 18.99
N VAL A 51 30.14 4.22 18.26
CA VAL A 51 30.93 3.59 17.19
C VAL A 51 32.06 2.72 17.72
N ASP A 52 32.66 3.06 18.86
CA ASP A 52 33.63 2.21 19.56
C ASP A 52 33.04 0.85 19.95
N GLU A 53 31.76 0.82 20.33
CA GLU A 53 31.04 -0.42 20.62
C GLU A 53 30.71 -1.19 19.33
N LEU A 54 30.39 -0.51 18.22
CA LEU A 54 30.29 -1.16 16.91
C LEU A 54 31.62 -1.79 16.47
N GLU A 55 32.73 -1.07 16.58
CA GLU A 55 34.08 -1.58 16.28
C GLU A 55 34.37 -2.81 17.14
N ALA A 56 34.15 -2.75 18.46
CA ALA A 56 34.34 -3.89 19.34
C ALA A 56 33.49 -5.11 18.97
N ILE A 57 32.22 -4.90 18.59
CA ILE A 57 31.32 -5.99 18.15
C ILE A 57 31.81 -6.57 16.82
N THR A 58 32.17 -5.73 15.85
CA THR A 58 32.55 -6.18 14.51
C THR A 58 33.96 -6.78 14.45
N ASP A 59 34.88 -6.37 15.32
CA ASP A 59 36.16 -7.02 15.56
C ASP A 59 35.98 -8.38 16.24
N ALA A 60 35.07 -8.47 17.21
CA ALA A 60 34.75 -9.74 17.85
C ALA A 60 34.03 -10.70 16.91
N TRP A 61 33.16 -10.19 16.03
CA TRP A 61 32.32 -10.97 15.11
C TRP A 61 32.59 -10.59 13.65
N THR A 62 33.79 -10.97 13.18
CA THR A 62 34.28 -10.66 11.82
C THR A 62 33.42 -11.22 10.68
N ASN A 63 32.54 -12.17 10.99
CA ASN A 63 31.72 -12.95 10.09
C ASN A 63 30.26 -12.48 9.96
N LEU A 64 29.87 -11.39 10.64
CA LEU A 64 28.56 -10.78 10.46
C LEU A 64 28.42 -10.17 9.05
N LYS A 65 27.31 -10.49 8.37
CA LYS A 65 27.03 -9.98 7.02
C LYS A 65 25.82 -9.05 6.93
N ALA A 66 24.91 -9.10 7.90
CA ALA A 66 23.65 -8.35 7.86
C ALA A 66 23.53 -7.42 9.08
N ILE A 67 24.42 -6.43 9.17
CA ILE A 67 24.39 -5.43 10.24
C ILE A 67 23.55 -4.24 9.81
N THR A 68 22.59 -3.86 10.65
CA THR A 68 21.97 -2.54 10.62
C THR A 68 22.52 -1.73 11.76
N TYR A 69 23.30 -0.70 11.45
CA TYR A 69 23.89 0.18 12.43
C TYR A 69 23.11 1.49 12.53
N LYS A 70 22.71 1.85 13.76
CA LYS A 70 22.17 3.16 14.08
C LYS A 70 23.02 3.77 15.21
N PRO A 71 23.75 4.86 14.96
CA PRO A 71 24.53 5.48 16.01
C PRO A 71 23.60 6.23 16.98
N PHE A 72 23.97 6.19 18.26
CA PHE A 72 23.40 7.06 19.28
C PHE A 72 24.49 7.52 20.26
N VAL A 73 24.26 8.65 20.92
CA VAL A 73 25.18 9.20 21.92
C VAL A 73 24.67 8.82 23.32
N ARG A 74 25.57 8.35 24.20
CA ARG A 74 25.22 7.99 25.59
C ARG A 74 24.97 9.22 26.49
N SER A 75 25.22 10.44 26.02
CA SER A 75 25.12 11.70 26.76
C SER A 75 24.10 12.66 26.14
N ASP A 76 23.71 13.69 26.90
CA ASP A 76 22.88 14.83 26.47
C ASP A 76 23.60 15.76 25.46
N GLU A 77 24.79 15.38 24.96
CA GLU A 77 25.54 16.19 24.00
C GLU A 77 24.98 16.08 22.57
N PRO A 78 24.99 17.17 21.78
CA PRO A 78 24.59 17.12 20.39
C PRO A 78 25.50 16.16 19.60
N TYR A 79 24.87 15.32 18.76
CA TYR A 79 25.53 14.30 17.94
C TYR A 79 26.77 14.85 17.20
N ASN A 80 27.95 14.28 17.50
CA ASN A 80 29.21 14.63 16.85
C ASN A 80 29.50 13.69 15.66
N ASN A 81 29.71 14.28 14.48
CA ASN A 81 29.91 13.60 13.20
C ASN A 81 31.22 12.79 13.11
N GLU A 82 32.17 12.99 14.03
CA GLU A 82 33.45 12.25 14.07
C GLU A 82 33.25 10.72 14.14
N SER A 83 32.14 10.28 14.71
CA SER A 83 31.81 8.86 14.87
C SER A 83 31.70 8.13 13.50
N ILE A 84 31.21 8.79 12.44
CA ILE A 84 30.94 8.12 11.16
C ILE A 84 32.23 7.68 10.45
N TYR A 85 33.38 8.31 10.74
CA TYR A 85 34.68 7.97 10.12
C TYR A 85 35.21 6.58 10.52
N HIS A 86 34.67 5.98 11.58
CA HIS A 86 35.10 4.71 12.16
C HIS A 86 34.22 3.53 11.76
N LEU A 87 33.31 3.71 10.79
CA LEU A 87 32.50 2.61 10.29
C LEU A 87 33.41 1.52 9.69
N PRO A 88 33.28 0.25 10.14
CA PRO A 88 34.17 -0.80 9.71
C PRO A 88 34.12 -0.97 8.20
N HIS A 89 35.18 -0.54 7.50
CA HIS A 89 35.30 -0.55 6.03
C HIS A 89 35.17 -1.95 5.41
N ARG A 90 35.16 -3.01 6.22
CA ARG A 90 35.25 -4.42 5.78
C ARG A 90 33.90 -5.12 5.65
N GLN A 91 32.79 -4.51 6.05
CA GLN A 91 31.49 -5.20 6.05
C GLN A 91 30.43 -4.45 5.24
N GLN A 92 29.72 -5.23 4.42
CA GLN A 92 28.52 -4.85 3.66
C GLN A 92 27.39 -4.49 4.62
N ALA A 93 27.51 -3.33 5.28
CA ALA A 93 26.58 -2.91 6.32
C ALA A 93 25.46 -2.06 5.74
N THR A 94 24.31 -2.15 6.41
CA THR A 94 23.24 -1.16 6.33
C THR A 94 23.50 -0.11 7.42
N VAL A 95 23.53 1.16 7.03
CA VAL A 95 23.77 2.27 7.96
C VAL A 95 22.54 3.18 7.98
N ASP A 96 21.95 3.41 9.15
CA ASP A 96 20.84 4.33 9.36
C ASP A 96 21.25 5.51 10.23
N LEU A 97 21.47 6.65 9.59
CA LEU A 97 21.75 7.96 10.19
C LEU A 97 20.53 8.89 10.08
N SER A 98 19.32 8.35 9.92
CA SER A 98 18.12 9.18 9.83
C SER A 98 17.98 10.08 11.06
N TYR A 99 17.56 11.32 10.83
CA TYR A 99 17.40 12.40 11.82
C TYR A 99 18.70 12.96 12.41
N CYS A 100 19.87 12.52 11.95
CA CYS A 100 21.15 13.13 12.29
C CYS A 100 21.33 14.46 11.51
N HIS A 101 20.62 15.51 11.94
CA HIS A 101 20.56 16.79 11.22
C HIS A 101 21.91 17.50 11.02
N ALA A 102 22.88 17.23 11.90
CA ALA A 102 24.22 17.80 11.85
C ALA A 102 25.13 17.12 10.81
N VAL A 103 24.79 15.91 10.33
CA VAL A 103 25.63 15.16 9.38
C VAL A 103 25.70 15.89 8.05
N SER A 104 26.92 16.17 7.61
CA SER A 104 27.23 16.86 6.35
C SER A 104 28.26 16.11 5.52
N ASP A 105 29.32 15.59 6.15
CA ASP A 105 30.24 14.65 5.52
C ASP A 105 29.71 13.22 5.63
N ILE A 106 29.61 12.56 4.47
CA ILE A 106 29.12 11.20 4.31
C ILE A 106 30.12 10.32 3.55
N SER A 107 31.35 10.80 3.34
CA SER A 107 32.44 10.07 2.69
C SER A 107 32.69 8.67 3.28
N PRO A 108 32.61 8.45 4.60
CA PRO A 108 32.81 7.11 5.17
C PRO A 108 31.75 6.08 4.78
N LEU A 109 30.59 6.52 4.26
CA LEU A 109 29.48 5.64 3.87
C LEU A 109 29.68 4.98 2.49
N GLN A 110 30.77 5.29 1.78
CA GLN A 110 30.97 4.88 0.38
C GLN A 110 31.02 3.36 0.14
N HIS A 111 31.27 2.57 1.18
CA HIS A 111 31.35 1.11 1.12
C HIS A 111 30.11 0.41 1.71
N ALA A 112 29.15 1.18 2.22
CA ALA A 112 27.91 0.62 2.74
C ALA A 112 27.08 -0.01 1.61
N THR A 113 26.33 -1.06 1.94
CA THR A 113 25.41 -1.68 0.99
C THR A 113 24.09 -0.92 0.93
N ALA A 114 23.63 -0.43 2.08
CA ALA A 114 22.45 0.41 2.18
C ALA A 114 22.70 1.57 3.15
N VAL A 115 22.18 2.75 2.80
CA VAL A 115 22.34 3.98 3.59
C VAL A 115 21.01 4.69 3.72
N PHE A 116 20.57 4.93 4.95
CA PHE A 116 19.39 5.72 5.28
C PHE A 116 19.84 7.02 5.97
N LEU A 117 19.55 8.15 5.35
CA LEU A 117 19.94 9.50 5.78
C LEU A 117 18.70 10.40 5.86
N ASN A 118 17.54 9.84 6.21
CA ASN A 118 16.28 10.56 6.13
C ASN A 118 16.30 11.77 7.07
N MET A 119 15.77 12.91 6.63
CA MET A 119 15.72 14.16 7.39
C MET A 119 17.10 14.75 7.73
N CYS A 120 18.21 14.31 7.12
CA CYS A 120 19.53 14.90 7.33
C CYS A 120 19.67 16.20 6.51
N LYS A 121 19.39 17.34 7.15
CA LYS A 121 19.24 18.64 6.48
C LYS A 121 20.55 19.26 6.01
N SER A 122 21.67 18.92 6.64
CA SER A 122 22.99 19.51 6.35
C SER A 122 23.74 18.82 5.19
N ILE A 123 23.21 17.70 4.68
CA ILE A 123 23.77 17.01 3.52
C ILE A 123 23.44 17.78 2.25
N SER A 124 24.47 18.10 1.47
CA SER A 124 24.34 18.77 0.17
C SER A 124 25.02 18.02 -0.97
N GLN A 125 26.02 17.18 -0.68
CA GLN A 125 26.79 16.40 -1.65
C GLN A 125 26.54 14.91 -1.43
N VAL A 126 26.34 14.17 -2.52
CA VAL A 126 25.97 12.74 -2.47
C VAL A 126 26.94 11.82 -3.23
N HIS A 127 28.05 12.35 -3.74
CA HIS A 127 29.04 11.61 -4.53
C HIS A 127 29.58 10.35 -3.84
N ALA A 128 29.74 10.40 -2.50
CA ALA A 128 30.18 9.25 -1.72
C ALA A 128 29.22 8.04 -1.84
N LEU A 129 27.94 8.26 -2.15
CA LEU A 129 26.92 7.21 -2.21
C LEU A 129 26.78 6.58 -3.60
N ALA A 130 27.61 6.95 -4.57
CA ALA A 130 27.47 6.53 -5.97
C ALA A 130 27.44 5.01 -6.20
N ASN A 131 28.11 4.25 -5.33
CA ASN A 131 28.21 2.79 -5.41
C ASN A 131 27.34 2.05 -4.37
N VAL A 132 26.57 2.78 -3.56
CA VAL A 132 25.69 2.18 -2.56
C VAL A 132 24.48 1.59 -3.28
N HIS A 133 24.10 0.35 -2.95
CA HIS A 133 23.01 -0.33 -3.63
C HIS A 133 21.64 0.28 -3.31
N THR A 134 21.38 0.59 -2.03
CA THR A 134 20.13 1.21 -1.57
C THR A 134 20.41 2.51 -0.82
N VAL A 135 19.82 3.62 -1.28
CA VAL A 135 20.01 4.95 -0.68
C VAL A 135 18.65 5.59 -0.39
N SER A 136 18.44 6.03 0.85
CA SER A 136 17.27 6.84 1.22
C SER A 136 17.70 8.18 1.80
N LEU A 137 17.29 9.25 1.15
CA LEU A 137 17.61 10.65 1.48
C LEU A 137 16.32 11.44 1.75
N ARG A 138 15.25 10.77 2.21
CA ARG A 138 13.91 11.38 2.31
C ARG A 138 13.95 12.68 3.10
N ASN A 139 13.32 13.73 2.58
CA ASN A 139 13.27 15.06 3.21
C ASN A 139 14.64 15.72 3.50
N CYS A 140 15.70 15.36 2.76
CA CYS A 140 16.99 16.05 2.83
C CYS A 140 16.96 17.32 1.98
N SER A 141 16.58 18.44 2.61
CA SER A 141 16.40 19.72 1.90
C SER A 141 17.69 20.35 1.38
N GLY A 142 18.87 19.95 1.86
CA GLY A 142 20.16 20.49 1.41
C GLY A 142 20.60 19.98 0.03
N ILE A 143 20.02 18.88 -0.45
CA ILE A 143 20.44 18.19 -1.68
C ILE A 143 19.83 18.88 -2.90
N ARG A 144 20.65 19.04 -3.94
CA ARG A 144 20.28 19.64 -5.23
C ARG A 144 20.72 18.76 -6.38
N ASP A 145 22.00 18.42 -6.39
CA ASP A 145 22.61 17.55 -7.40
C ASP A 145 22.56 16.11 -6.93
N VAL A 146 21.94 15.25 -7.75
CA VAL A 146 21.81 13.80 -7.52
C VAL A 146 22.46 12.99 -8.64
N SER A 147 23.24 13.64 -9.51
CA SER A 147 23.80 13.03 -10.72
C SER A 147 24.69 11.82 -10.43
N ALA A 148 25.42 11.85 -9.31
CA ALA A 148 26.24 10.73 -8.85
C ALA A 148 25.44 9.45 -8.51
N LEU A 149 24.12 9.55 -8.32
CA LEU A 149 23.28 8.43 -7.86
C LEU A 149 22.64 7.65 -9.03
N GLY A 150 23.07 7.89 -10.28
CA GLY A 150 22.44 7.34 -11.48
C GLY A 150 22.43 5.82 -11.61
N HIS A 151 23.29 5.12 -10.86
CA HIS A 151 23.45 3.65 -10.88
C HIS A 151 23.03 2.97 -9.58
N VAL A 152 22.53 3.73 -8.59
CA VAL A 152 21.98 3.15 -7.37
C VAL A 152 20.76 2.29 -7.73
N HIS A 153 20.65 1.09 -7.17
CA HIS A 153 19.55 0.19 -7.51
C HIS A 153 18.21 0.69 -6.93
N THR A 154 18.19 1.03 -5.64
CA THR A 154 17.01 1.59 -4.95
C THR A 154 17.33 2.98 -4.41
N LEU A 155 16.63 4.01 -4.89
CA LEU A 155 16.86 5.40 -4.51
C LEU A 155 15.57 6.10 -4.06
N ILE A 156 15.56 6.63 -2.84
CA ILE A 156 14.44 7.36 -2.26
C ILE A 156 14.83 8.82 -2.02
N LEU A 157 14.28 9.74 -2.80
CA LEU A 157 14.49 11.20 -2.72
C LEU A 157 13.22 11.96 -2.36
N SER A 158 12.18 11.26 -1.88
CA SER A 158 10.88 11.86 -1.61
C SER A 158 10.99 13.03 -0.64
N GLY A 159 10.41 14.18 -0.99
CA GLY A 159 10.48 15.40 -0.18
C GLY A 159 11.80 16.18 -0.23
N CYS A 160 12.79 15.78 -1.03
CA CYS A 160 14.00 16.57 -1.31
C CYS A 160 13.69 17.78 -2.22
N LYS A 161 12.89 18.74 -1.73
CA LYS A 161 12.26 19.81 -2.53
C LYS A 161 13.18 20.62 -3.46
N ASN A 162 14.49 20.65 -3.18
CA ASN A 162 15.49 21.37 -3.97
C ASN A 162 16.10 20.54 -5.12
N VAL A 163 15.78 19.24 -5.21
CA VAL A 163 16.13 18.38 -6.35
C VAL A 163 15.10 18.61 -7.45
N THR A 164 15.55 19.21 -8.56
CA THR A 164 14.71 19.58 -9.71
C THR A 164 15.16 18.95 -11.03
N ASP A 165 16.40 18.47 -11.10
CA ASP A 165 16.93 17.70 -12.24
C ASP A 165 17.18 16.25 -11.82
N VAL A 166 16.59 15.32 -12.57
CA VAL A 166 16.67 13.87 -12.34
C VAL A 166 17.12 13.12 -13.58
N ARG A 167 17.60 13.82 -14.62
CA ARG A 167 17.96 13.20 -15.92
C ARG A 167 19.11 12.20 -15.82
N ALA A 168 19.93 12.31 -14.79
CA ALA A 168 21.04 11.39 -14.55
C ALA A 168 20.59 10.04 -13.95
N LEU A 169 19.36 9.93 -13.43
CA LEU A 169 18.84 8.75 -12.73
C LEU A 169 18.35 7.66 -13.70
N THR A 170 19.21 7.28 -14.64
CA THR A 170 18.88 6.48 -15.83
C THR A 170 18.82 4.97 -15.60
N HIS A 171 19.52 4.44 -14.60
CA HIS A 171 19.65 2.99 -14.37
C HIS A 171 19.06 2.54 -13.03
N VAL A 172 18.31 3.41 -12.37
CA VAL A 172 17.70 3.11 -11.07
C VAL A 172 16.52 2.15 -11.26
N HIS A 173 16.53 1.03 -10.56
CA HIS A 173 15.44 0.04 -10.63
C HIS A 173 14.20 0.51 -9.87
N THR A 174 14.37 0.95 -8.62
CA THR A 174 13.30 1.45 -7.75
C THR A 174 13.58 2.90 -7.36
N LEU A 175 12.74 3.83 -7.80
CA LEU A 175 12.99 5.26 -7.69
C LEU A 175 11.78 6.00 -7.09
N HIS A 176 11.95 6.61 -5.91
CA HIS A 176 10.88 7.34 -5.23
C HIS A 176 11.16 8.85 -5.14
N LEU A 177 10.50 9.62 -5.99
CA LEU A 177 10.64 11.08 -6.16
C LEU A 177 9.42 11.86 -5.67
N SER A 178 8.61 11.28 -4.76
CA SER A 178 7.35 11.91 -4.36
C SER A 178 7.55 13.33 -3.81
N GLY A 179 6.72 14.27 -4.29
CA GLY A 179 6.67 15.64 -3.82
C GLY A 179 7.84 16.52 -4.28
N LEU A 180 8.57 16.10 -5.32
CA LEU A 180 9.60 16.93 -5.95
C LEU A 180 9.01 17.92 -6.96
N ASN A 181 9.75 19.00 -7.23
CA ASN A 181 9.37 20.03 -8.18
C ASN A 181 9.96 19.78 -9.58
N ILE A 182 9.86 18.55 -10.07
CA ILE A 182 10.40 18.09 -11.36
C ILE A 182 9.34 18.19 -12.46
N GLN A 183 9.79 18.39 -13.69
CA GLN A 183 8.94 18.45 -14.89
C GLN A 183 9.37 17.40 -15.93
N ASP A 184 10.68 17.29 -16.16
CA ASP A 184 11.26 16.37 -17.13
C ASP A 184 11.53 15.00 -16.49
N VAL A 185 10.81 13.98 -16.95
CA VAL A 185 10.93 12.58 -16.52
C VAL A 185 11.30 11.66 -17.70
N SER A 186 11.77 12.24 -18.80
CA SER A 186 12.05 11.53 -20.06
C SER A 186 13.06 10.39 -19.90
N MET A 187 13.99 10.51 -18.96
CA MET A 187 15.07 9.55 -18.71
C MET A 187 14.72 8.44 -17.70
N LEU A 188 13.52 8.45 -17.12
CA LEU A 188 13.11 7.50 -16.06
C LEU A 188 12.34 6.27 -16.59
N GLY A 189 12.31 6.09 -17.91
CA GLY A 189 11.48 5.07 -18.57
C GLY A 189 11.89 3.63 -18.31
N ASP A 190 13.14 3.39 -17.89
CA ASP A 190 13.68 2.05 -17.62
C ASP A 190 13.54 1.63 -16.14
N CYS A 191 12.98 2.47 -15.28
CA CYS A 191 12.66 2.10 -13.90
C CYS A 191 11.60 0.98 -13.89
N VAL A 192 11.73 0.04 -12.95
CA VAL A 192 10.72 -1.01 -12.74
C VAL A 192 9.62 -0.50 -11.80
N ASP A 193 10.02 0.20 -10.73
CA ASP A 193 9.12 0.82 -9.75
C ASP A 193 9.45 2.32 -9.65
N LEU A 194 8.50 3.18 -10.02
CA LEU A 194 8.67 4.62 -10.06
C LEU A 194 7.54 5.34 -9.33
N ASN A 195 7.89 6.09 -8.29
CA ASN A 195 6.95 6.93 -7.56
C ASN A 195 7.20 8.42 -7.84
N LEU A 196 6.26 9.03 -8.56
CA LEU A 196 6.20 10.46 -8.91
C LEU A 196 5.03 11.16 -8.19
N ARG A 197 4.48 10.58 -7.13
CA ARG A 197 3.32 11.12 -6.42
C ARG A 197 3.54 12.57 -6.02
N LYS A 198 2.58 13.44 -6.33
CA LYS A 198 2.59 14.89 -6.07
C LYS A 198 3.74 15.64 -6.75
N CYS A 199 4.30 15.12 -7.85
CA CYS A 199 5.16 15.90 -8.74
C CYS A 199 4.30 16.77 -9.65
N HIS A 200 3.77 17.87 -9.10
CA HIS A 200 2.69 18.66 -9.71
C HIS A 200 2.97 19.21 -11.11
N ARG A 201 4.24 19.36 -11.50
CA ARG A 201 4.66 19.89 -12.81
C ARG A 201 4.86 18.81 -13.88
N VAL A 202 4.81 17.53 -13.53
CA VAL A 202 4.91 16.44 -14.51
C VAL A 202 3.64 16.42 -15.35
N SER A 203 3.80 16.56 -16.66
CA SER A 203 2.71 16.55 -17.65
C SER A 203 3.00 15.64 -18.84
N ASP A 204 4.27 15.47 -19.22
CA ASP A 204 4.70 14.53 -20.25
C ASP A 204 5.19 13.24 -19.59
N VAL A 205 4.53 12.13 -19.90
CA VAL A 205 4.84 10.77 -19.41
C VAL A 205 5.13 9.81 -20.57
N SER A 206 5.46 10.33 -21.75
CA SER A 206 5.67 9.56 -22.97
C SER A 206 6.75 8.48 -22.87
N SER A 207 7.75 8.69 -22.01
CA SER A 207 8.84 7.74 -21.74
C SER A 207 8.49 6.62 -20.76
N LEU A 208 7.43 6.77 -19.95
CA LEU A 208 7.19 5.91 -18.78
C LEU A 208 6.40 4.63 -19.10
N GLY A 209 6.12 4.36 -20.38
CA GLY A 209 5.28 3.24 -20.80
C GLY A 209 5.85 1.84 -20.53
N ARG A 210 7.12 1.72 -20.13
CA ARG A 210 7.78 0.44 -19.78
C ARG A 210 7.85 0.19 -18.27
N VAL A 211 7.51 1.19 -17.45
CA VAL A 211 7.52 1.07 -16.00
C VAL A 211 6.48 0.04 -15.56
N LYS A 212 6.85 -0.90 -14.70
CA LYS A 212 5.92 -1.94 -14.24
C LYS A 212 4.95 -1.42 -13.18
N THR A 213 5.47 -0.71 -12.19
CA THR A 213 4.71 -0.09 -11.10
C THR A 213 4.94 1.42 -11.13
N LEU A 214 3.89 2.19 -11.36
CA LEU A 214 3.97 3.65 -11.53
C LEU A 214 2.93 4.36 -10.67
N ASP A 215 3.40 5.22 -9.76
CA ASP A 215 2.55 6.12 -8.97
C ASP A 215 2.71 7.56 -9.44
N LEU A 216 1.70 8.06 -10.15
CA LEU A 216 1.55 9.45 -10.62
C LEU A 216 0.49 10.21 -9.81
N SER A 217 0.05 9.68 -8.67
CA SER A 217 -1.05 10.27 -7.92
C SER A 217 -0.76 11.72 -7.50
N GLY A 218 -1.71 12.62 -7.77
CA GLY A 218 -1.55 14.05 -7.50
C GLY A 218 -0.65 14.82 -8.47
N CYS A 219 -0.24 14.22 -9.60
CA CYS A 219 0.32 14.95 -10.74
C CYS A 219 -0.79 15.75 -11.43
N THR A 220 -1.10 16.93 -10.90
CA THR A 220 -2.28 17.73 -11.26
C THR A 220 -2.20 18.37 -12.65
N SER A 221 -1.02 18.46 -13.26
CA SER A 221 -0.82 18.94 -14.64
C SER A 221 -0.89 17.84 -15.70
N LEU A 222 -1.06 16.57 -15.31
CA LEU A 222 -1.14 15.44 -16.24
C LEU A 222 -2.50 15.38 -16.93
N GLU A 223 -2.48 15.31 -18.26
CA GLU A 223 -3.67 15.24 -19.13
C GLU A 223 -3.67 13.99 -20.00
N HIS A 224 -2.56 13.71 -20.68
CA HIS A 224 -2.45 12.61 -21.63
C HIS A 224 -1.70 11.43 -21.03
N VAL A 225 -2.35 10.26 -21.01
CA VAL A 225 -1.80 9.01 -20.44
C VAL A 225 -1.68 7.89 -21.46
N SER A 226 -1.77 8.21 -22.76
CA SER A 226 -1.76 7.23 -23.86
C SER A 226 -0.50 6.37 -23.94
N ALA A 227 0.62 6.88 -23.40
CA ALA A 227 1.89 6.15 -23.36
C ALA A 227 1.92 5.01 -22.32
N LEU A 228 1.05 5.05 -21.30
CA LEU A 228 1.09 4.15 -20.13
C LEU A 228 0.41 2.79 -20.36
N ARG A 229 0.27 2.38 -21.62
CA ARG A 229 -0.51 1.20 -22.07
C ARG A 229 0.00 -0.15 -21.55
N ALA A 230 1.26 -0.25 -21.15
CA ALA A 230 1.89 -1.50 -20.72
C ALA A 230 2.30 -1.50 -19.24
N VAL A 231 1.91 -0.46 -18.48
CA VAL A 231 2.13 -0.40 -17.04
C VAL A 231 1.24 -1.45 -16.37
N HIS A 232 1.80 -2.27 -15.48
CA HIS A 232 1.04 -3.32 -14.80
C HIS A 232 0.20 -2.77 -13.64
N THR A 233 0.82 -1.95 -12.79
CA THR A 233 0.18 -1.29 -11.64
C THR A 233 0.34 0.22 -11.80
N LEU A 234 -0.78 0.93 -11.98
CA LEU A 234 -0.80 2.36 -12.26
C LEU A 234 -1.73 3.10 -11.31
N ASN A 235 -1.18 4.08 -10.60
CA ASN A 235 -1.94 4.99 -9.77
C ASN A 235 -1.94 6.42 -10.36
N LEU A 236 -3.12 6.89 -10.76
CA LEU A 236 -3.41 8.21 -11.30
C LEU A 236 -4.38 8.99 -10.39
N SER A 237 -4.54 8.58 -9.13
CA SER A 237 -5.44 9.25 -8.18
C SER A 237 -5.19 10.76 -8.14
N SER A 238 -6.25 11.57 -8.13
CA SER A 238 -6.16 13.04 -8.05
C SER A 238 -5.42 13.70 -9.22
N CYS A 239 -5.26 13.02 -10.36
CA CYS A 239 -4.89 13.64 -11.64
C CYS A 239 -6.13 14.28 -12.26
N LYS A 240 -6.41 15.52 -11.85
CA LYS A 240 -7.71 16.18 -12.07
C LYS A 240 -8.04 16.52 -13.52
N ARG A 241 -7.07 16.50 -14.44
CA ARG A 241 -7.24 16.94 -15.84
C ARG A 241 -7.33 15.78 -16.83
N ILE A 242 -7.22 14.53 -16.38
CA ILE A 242 -7.34 13.35 -17.24
C ILE A 242 -8.80 13.16 -17.65
N THR A 243 -9.03 13.08 -18.96
CA THR A 243 -10.36 12.84 -19.55
C THR A 243 -10.40 11.55 -20.37
N ASP A 244 -9.29 11.20 -21.03
CA ASP A 244 -9.17 10.00 -21.87
C ASP A 244 -8.28 8.94 -21.22
N VAL A 245 -8.88 7.78 -20.95
CA VAL A 245 -8.24 6.59 -20.36
C VAL A 245 -8.27 5.39 -21.31
N SER A 246 -8.60 5.60 -22.58
CA SER A 246 -8.79 4.54 -23.58
C SER A 246 -7.56 3.65 -23.80
N ALA A 247 -6.36 4.17 -23.56
CA ALA A 247 -5.11 3.43 -23.69
C ALA A 247 -4.80 2.50 -22.50
N LEU A 248 -5.53 2.61 -21.39
CA LEU A 248 -5.19 1.92 -20.13
C LEU A 248 -5.84 0.54 -19.97
N LEU A 249 -6.42 -0.01 -21.04
CA LEU A 249 -7.19 -1.27 -20.99
C LEU A 249 -6.38 -2.52 -20.60
N HIS A 250 -5.05 -2.46 -20.64
CA HIS A 250 -4.16 -3.57 -20.28
C HIS A 250 -3.44 -3.38 -18.95
N VAL A 251 -3.76 -2.32 -18.21
CA VAL A 251 -3.28 -2.15 -16.83
C VAL A 251 -4.00 -3.18 -15.96
N HIS A 252 -3.30 -3.92 -15.11
CA HIS A 252 -3.94 -4.93 -14.24
C HIS A 252 -4.54 -4.29 -12.98
N HIS A 253 -3.83 -3.34 -12.38
CA HIS A 253 -4.27 -2.60 -11.21
C HIS A 253 -4.28 -1.10 -11.52
N LEU A 254 -5.47 -0.53 -11.70
CA LEU A 254 -5.66 0.86 -12.12
C LEU A 254 -6.43 1.65 -11.06
N THR A 255 -5.80 2.71 -10.54
CA THR A 255 -6.45 3.66 -9.63
C THR A 255 -6.58 5.03 -10.30
N LEU A 256 -7.80 5.51 -10.43
CA LEU A 256 -8.23 6.79 -11.03
C LEU A 256 -9.04 7.64 -10.03
N SER A 257 -9.01 7.30 -8.73
CA SER A 257 -9.84 7.96 -7.71
C SER A 257 -9.63 9.49 -7.69
N ASN A 258 -10.68 10.28 -7.49
CA ASN A 258 -10.64 11.75 -7.46
C ASN A 258 -10.16 12.40 -8.79
N CYS A 259 -10.34 11.74 -9.94
CA CYS A 259 -10.16 12.36 -11.26
C CYS A 259 -11.42 13.14 -11.64
N GLU A 260 -11.47 14.42 -11.27
CA GLU A 260 -12.67 15.27 -11.39
C GLU A 260 -13.17 15.47 -12.84
N ALA A 261 -12.27 15.52 -13.82
CA ALA A 261 -12.62 15.68 -15.24
C ALA A 261 -12.95 14.37 -15.96
N LEU A 262 -12.88 13.23 -15.28
CA LEU A 262 -13.11 11.92 -15.88
C LEU A 262 -14.62 11.63 -15.94
N GLU A 263 -15.16 11.52 -17.16
CA GLU A 263 -16.58 11.27 -17.41
C GLU A 263 -16.85 9.90 -18.07
N HIS A 264 -15.92 9.43 -18.91
CA HIS A 264 -16.11 8.22 -19.72
C HIS A 264 -15.12 7.13 -19.35
N VAL A 265 -15.61 6.08 -18.68
CA VAL A 265 -14.78 4.95 -18.22
C VAL A 265 -15.13 3.61 -18.86
N ASN A 266 -16.25 3.53 -19.58
CA ASN A 266 -16.74 2.27 -20.18
C ASN A 266 -15.70 1.56 -21.06
N VAL A 267 -14.80 2.31 -21.71
CA VAL A 267 -13.70 1.75 -22.51
C VAL A 267 -12.81 0.79 -21.71
N LEU A 268 -12.68 0.99 -20.40
CA LEU A 268 -11.87 0.15 -19.50
C LEU A 268 -12.46 -1.24 -19.29
N GLY A 269 -13.77 -1.41 -19.47
CA GLY A 269 -14.46 -2.69 -19.28
C GLY A 269 -14.74 -3.47 -20.58
N ARG A 270 -14.27 -2.97 -21.73
CA ARG A 270 -14.51 -3.59 -23.03
C ARG A 270 -13.86 -4.98 -23.16
N GLU A 271 -14.24 -5.71 -24.20
CA GLU A 271 -13.59 -6.98 -24.54
C GLU A 271 -12.09 -6.85 -24.80
N GLY A 272 -11.32 -7.78 -24.22
CA GLY A 272 -9.86 -7.74 -24.25
C GLY A 272 -9.21 -6.87 -23.17
N SER A 273 -9.99 -6.22 -22.29
CA SER A 273 -9.44 -5.58 -21.10
C SER A 273 -8.80 -6.60 -20.16
N SER A 274 -7.66 -6.24 -19.58
CA SER A 274 -6.91 -7.08 -18.64
C SER A 274 -7.01 -6.60 -17.18
N ILE A 275 -7.81 -5.55 -16.94
CA ILE A 275 -7.98 -4.93 -15.61
C ILE A 275 -8.59 -5.93 -14.62
N GLN A 276 -7.87 -6.15 -13.52
CA GLN A 276 -8.29 -7.00 -12.40
C GLN A 276 -8.82 -6.17 -11.22
N TYR A 277 -8.28 -4.96 -11.06
CA TYR A 277 -8.67 -3.99 -10.05
C TYR A 277 -8.85 -2.61 -10.68
N LEU A 278 -10.02 -2.01 -10.50
CA LEU A 278 -10.31 -0.64 -10.90
C LEU A 278 -10.89 0.16 -9.74
N ASP A 279 -10.26 1.29 -9.43
CA ASP A 279 -10.79 2.27 -8.49
C ASP A 279 -11.01 3.62 -9.19
N VAL A 280 -12.27 3.99 -9.39
CA VAL A 280 -12.70 5.29 -9.94
C VAL A 280 -13.46 6.09 -8.88
N SER A 281 -13.21 5.83 -7.59
CA SER A 281 -13.93 6.47 -6.49
C SER A 281 -13.81 8.00 -6.49
N ASN A 282 -14.88 8.68 -6.09
CA ASN A 282 -15.01 10.14 -6.08
C ASN A 282 -14.72 10.81 -7.45
N CYS A 283 -14.92 10.09 -8.56
CA CYS A 283 -14.96 10.66 -9.91
C CYS A 283 -16.38 11.13 -10.21
N ARG A 284 -16.67 12.38 -9.87
CA ARG A 284 -18.04 12.93 -9.90
C ARG A 284 -18.62 13.12 -11.31
N GLY A 285 -17.78 13.16 -12.33
CA GLY A 285 -18.21 13.26 -13.74
C GLY A 285 -18.76 11.94 -14.31
N ILE A 286 -18.49 10.80 -13.67
CA ILE A 286 -18.93 9.49 -14.16
C ILE A 286 -20.43 9.32 -13.92
N THR A 287 -21.16 9.08 -15.00
CA THR A 287 -22.62 8.81 -15.00
C THR A 287 -22.97 7.40 -15.47
N SER A 288 -22.07 6.73 -16.19
CA SER A 288 -22.28 5.38 -16.73
C SER A 288 -21.09 4.47 -16.40
N ILE A 289 -21.39 3.25 -15.96
CA ILE A 289 -20.42 2.19 -15.64
C ILE A 289 -20.74 0.85 -16.31
N SER A 290 -21.68 0.83 -17.26
CA SER A 290 -22.30 -0.42 -17.71
C SER A 290 -21.38 -1.41 -18.41
N ALA A 291 -20.24 -0.94 -18.94
CA ALA A 291 -19.24 -1.83 -19.53
C ALA A 291 -18.26 -2.40 -18.50
N LEU A 292 -18.22 -1.91 -17.25
CA LEU A 292 -17.22 -2.30 -16.25
C LEU A 292 -17.47 -3.69 -15.64
N GLY A 293 -18.54 -4.37 -16.03
CA GLY A 293 -18.95 -5.64 -15.41
C GLY A 293 -18.02 -6.81 -15.55
N ARG A 294 -16.95 -6.71 -16.34
CA ARG A 294 -15.92 -7.76 -16.47
C ARG A 294 -14.77 -7.60 -15.47
N ILE A 295 -14.75 -6.49 -14.72
CA ILE A 295 -13.68 -6.18 -13.77
C ILE A 295 -14.03 -6.81 -12.41
N PRO A 296 -13.23 -7.76 -11.89
CA PRO A 296 -13.59 -8.48 -10.66
C PRO A 296 -13.67 -7.58 -9.42
N VAL A 297 -12.72 -6.65 -9.28
CA VAL A 297 -12.67 -5.72 -8.14
C VAL A 297 -12.89 -4.29 -8.62
N LEU A 298 -14.03 -3.71 -8.26
CA LEU A 298 -14.47 -2.39 -8.71
C LEU A 298 -14.83 -1.50 -7.51
N ASN A 299 -14.17 -0.34 -7.42
CA ASN A 299 -14.55 0.73 -6.50
C ASN A 299 -15.08 1.94 -7.27
N ILE A 300 -16.37 2.23 -7.11
CA ILE A 300 -17.06 3.41 -7.65
C ILE A 300 -17.66 4.26 -6.51
N SER A 301 -17.17 4.09 -5.28
CA SER A 301 -17.65 4.84 -4.12
C SER A 301 -17.56 6.35 -4.35
N ARG A 302 -18.49 7.12 -3.77
CA ARG A 302 -18.60 8.58 -3.90
C ARG A 302 -18.79 9.08 -5.35
N CYS A 303 -19.07 8.21 -6.31
CA CYS A 303 -19.55 8.61 -7.64
C CYS A 303 -21.04 8.95 -7.54
N HIS A 304 -21.32 10.19 -7.14
CA HIS A 304 -22.67 10.62 -6.76
C HIS A 304 -23.70 10.65 -7.90
N ASN A 305 -23.25 10.67 -9.17
CA ASN A 305 -24.13 10.78 -10.35
C ASN A 305 -24.45 9.43 -11.01
N ILE A 306 -24.02 8.31 -10.41
CA ILE A 306 -24.40 6.97 -10.85
C ILE A 306 -25.79 6.66 -10.29
N THR A 307 -26.72 6.30 -11.16
CA THR A 307 -28.13 6.02 -10.83
C THR A 307 -28.52 4.55 -11.00
N THR A 308 -27.77 3.77 -11.78
CA THR A 308 -28.02 2.35 -12.07
C THR A 308 -26.70 1.56 -12.03
N LEU A 309 -26.82 0.25 -11.76
CA LEU A 309 -25.74 -0.74 -11.77
C LEU A 309 -25.80 -1.69 -12.97
N ASP A 310 -26.59 -1.36 -13.99
CA ASP A 310 -26.76 -2.17 -15.19
C ASP A 310 -25.41 -2.56 -15.81
N GLY A 311 -25.29 -3.82 -16.22
CA GLY A 311 -24.11 -4.33 -16.93
C GLY A 311 -22.97 -4.83 -16.04
N LEU A 312 -23.04 -4.71 -14.70
CA LEU A 312 -21.99 -5.15 -13.78
C LEU A 312 -21.89 -6.68 -13.54
N SER A 313 -22.24 -7.50 -14.52
CA SER A 313 -22.49 -8.95 -14.41
C SER A 313 -21.44 -9.85 -13.68
N HIS A 314 -20.14 -9.58 -13.79
CA HIS A 314 -19.07 -10.45 -13.26
C HIS A 314 -18.21 -9.80 -12.17
N VAL A 315 -18.65 -8.68 -11.58
CA VAL A 315 -17.94 -8.06 -10.45
C VAL A 315 -18.08 -8.96 -9.22
N THR A 316 -16.97 -9.24 -8.53
CA THR A 316 -16.95 -10.05 -7.29
C THR A 316 -16.84 -9.19 -6.03
N ASN A 317 -16.15 -8.05 -6.13
CA ASN A 317 -15.92 -7.12 -5.04
C ASN A 317 -16.32 -5.72 -5.52
N LEU A 318 -17.40 -5.19 -4.95
CA LEU A 318 -17.98 -3.92 -5.37
C LEU A 318 -18.11 -2.97 -4.17
N ASP A 319 -17.45 -1.81 -4.27
CA ASP A 319 -17.67 -0.68 -3.35
C ASP A 319 -18.41 0.43 -4.09
N ILE A 320 -19.65 0.68 -3.66
CA ILE A 320 -20.51 1.75 -4.16
C ILE A 320 -20.93 2.71 -3.04
N SER A 321 -20.20 2.69 -1.91
CA SER A 321 -20.52 3.51 -0.75
C SER A 321 -20.59 5.01 -1.13
N PHE A 322 -21.51 5.74 -0.51
CA PHE A 322 -21.77 7.17 -0.78
C PHE A 322 -22.25 7.49 -2.21
N CYS A 323 -22.70 6.52 -3.01
CA CYS A 323 -23.45 6.77 -4.26
C CYS A 323 -24.87 7.22 -3.92
N ARG A 324 -25.05 8.52 -3.67
CA ARG A 324 -26.30 9.09 -3.12
C ARG A 324 -27.51 9.08 -4.06
N GLN A 325 -27.30 9.08 -5.38
CA GLN A 325 -28.39 9.02 -6.36
C GLN A 325 -28.74 7.59 -6.78
N LEU A 326 -28.00 6.60 -6.28
CA LEU A 326 -28.30 5.20 -6.53
C LEU A 326 -29.49 4.79 -5.66
N SER A 327 -30.59 4.43 -6.31
CA SER A 327 -31.81 3.96 -5.65
C SER A 327 -32.25 2.57 -6.14
N ASP A 328 -31.87 2.21 -7.37
CA ASP A 328 -32.23 0.92 -7.97
C ASP A 328 -31.08 -0.08 -7.83
N LEU A 329 -31.30 -1.11 -7.03
CA LEU A 329 -30.41 -2.24 -6.86
C LEU A 329 -30.89 -3.48 -7.61
N SER A 330 -31.95 -3.38 -8.42
CA SER A 330 -32.45 -4.50 -9.24
C SER A 330 -31.39 -5.18 -10.10
N PRO A 331 -30.35 -4.49 -10.60
CA PRO A 331 -29.24 -5.16 -11.30
C PRO A 331 -28.38 -6.06 -10.40
N LEU A 332 -28.39 -5.87 -9.07
CA LEU A 332 -27.72 -6.75 -8.10
C LEU A 332 -28.49 -8.04 -7.81
N TYR A 333 -29.77 -8.12 -8.16
CA TYR A 333 -30.67 -9.17 -7.66
C TYR A 333 -30.84 -10.39 -8.57
N SER A 334 -30.12 -10.48 -9.71
CA SER A 334 -30.48 -11.35 -10.84
C SER A 334 -31.41 -12.55 -10.57
N CYS A 335 -32.64 -12.37 -11.06
CA CYS A 335 -33.44 -13.34 -11.81
C CYS A 335 -33.85 -14.64 -11.10
N GLN A 336 -34.94 -14.62 -10.33
CA GLN A 336 -35.67 -15.85 -9.99
C GLN A 336 -36.43 -16.48 -11.17
N ARG A 337 -36.61 -15.79 -12.31
CA ARG A 337 -37.23 -16.37 -13.53
C ARG A 337 -36.69 -15.70 -14.79
N ILE A 338 -36.41 -16.51 -15.81
CA ILE A 338 -36.05 -16.19 -17.22
C ILE A 338 -34.53 -16.17 -17.50
N THR A 339 -34.08 -17.30 -18.07
CA THR A 339 -32.99 -17.61 -19.03
C THR A 339 -31.78 -16.70 -19.33
N ASP A 340 -31.54 -15.60 -18.64
CA ASP A 340 -30.25 -14.87 -18.71
C ASP A 340 -29.86 -14.42 -17.29
N VAL A 341 -29.05 -15.23 -16.61
CA VAL A 341 -28.98 -15.29 -15.13
C VAL A 341 -27.71 -14.61 -14.56
N SER A 342 -27.15 -13.59 -15.21
CA SER A 342 -25.77 -13.18 -14.92
C SER A 342 -25.56 -11.77 -14.34
N ALA A 343 -26.55 -10.99 -13.95
CA ALA A 343 -26.27 -9.73 -13.25
C ALA A 343 -25.92 -10.00 -11.76
N LEU A 344 -24.61 -10.09 -11.47
CA LEU A 344 -24.03 -9.95 -10.13
C LEU A 344 -24.21 -11.13 -9.14
N THR A 345 -24.52 -12.34 -9.62
CA THR A 345 -24.54 -13.57 -8.79
C THR A 345 -23.18 -13.94 -8.17
N HIS A 346 -22.11 -13.21 -8.50
CA HIS A 346 -20.74 -13.47 -8.08
C HIS A 346 -20.23 -12.49 -7.01
N VAL A 347 -21.02 -11.47 -6.63
CA VAL A 347 -20.58 -10.49 -5.63
C VAL A 347 -20.49 -11.16 -4.26
N GLN A 348 -19.27 -11.30 -3.76
CA GLN A 348 -19.00 -11.84 -2.42
C GLN A 348 -18.88 -10.73 -1.38
N HIS A 349 -18.38 -9.57 -1.79
CA HIS A 349 -18.14 -8.41 -0.95
C HIS A 349 -18.82 -7.17 -1.54
N LEU A 350 -19.78 -6.61 -0.82
CA LEU A 350 -20.55 -5.44 -1.23
C LEU A 350 -20.58 -4.38 -0.11
N ASP A 351 -20.15 -3.16 -0.45
CA ASP A 351 -20.28 -2.00 0.43
C ASP A 351 -21.27 -0.97 -0.16
N LEU A 352 -22.40 -0.79 0.53
CA LEU A 352 -23.50 0.13 0.23
C LEU A 352 -23.55 1.30 1.23
N SER A 353 -22.54 1.48 2.07
CA SER A 353 -22.60 2.44 3.19
C SER A 353 -22.96 3.84 2.69
N TYR A 354 -23.83 4.56 3.41
CA TYR A 354 -24.28 5.92 3.10
C TYR A 354 -25.03 6.08 1.76
N CYS A 355 -25.61 5.00 1.23
CA CYS A 355 -26.55 5.06 0.11
C CYS A 355 -27.98 5.26 0.64
N HIS A 356 -28.36 6.53 0.84
CA HIS A 356 -29.63 6.90 1.48
C HIS A 356 -30.90 6.60 0.66
N GLY A 357 -30.79 6.33 -0.65
CA GLY A 357 -31.93 6.03 -1.52
C GLY A 357 -32.33 4.55 -1.56
N ILE A 358 -31.59 3.67 -0.86
CA ILE A 358 -31.87 2.23 -0.83
C ILE A 358 -32.93 1.94 0.23
N GLN A 359 -33.96 1.21 -0.19
CA GLN A 359 -35.05 0.75 0.68
C GLN A 359 -35.11 -0.79 0.74
N ASP A 360 -35.04 -1.43 -0.43
CA ASP A 360 -35.09 -2.88 -0.55
C ASP A 360 -33.68 -3.48 -0.64
N VAL A 361 -33.45 -4.58 0.07
CA VAL A 361 -32.21 -5.38 0.03
C VAL A 361 -32.50 -6.89 -0.09
N GLY A 362 -33.77 -7.27 -0.28
CA GLY A 362 -34.28 -8.65 -0.29
C GLY A 362 -33.78 -9.51 -1.45
N GLY A 363 -32.96 -8.99 -2.37
CA GLY A 363 -32.35 -9.77 -3.45
C GLY A 363 -30.85 -10.05 -3.30
N LEU A 364 -30.19 -9.62 -2.21
CA LEU A 364 -28.72 -9.77 -2.04
C LEU A 364 -28.29 -11.15 -1.51
N ALA A 365 -28.95 -12.20 -1.97
CA ALA A 365 -28.92 -13.53 -1.35
C ALA A 365 -27.57 -14.26 -1.37
N LEU A 366 -26.67 -13.84 -2.25
CA LEU A 366 -25.39 -14.50 -2.53
C LEU A 366 -24.19 -13.77 -1.92
N VAL A 367 -24.40 -12.61 -1.31
CA VAL A 367 -23.33 -11.79 -0.72
C VAL A 367 -22.85 -12.41 0.59
N GLN A 368 -21.53 -12.51 0.78
CA GLN A 368 -20.94 -13.03 2.02
C GLN A 368 -20.63 -11.94 3.03
N TYR A 369 -20.20 -10.76 2.56
CA TYR A 369 -19.95 -9.55 3.33
C TYR A 369 -20.78 -8.40 2.78
N LEU A 370 -21.66 -7.84 3.60
CA LEU A 370 -22.54 -6.73 3.26
C LEU A 370 -22.39 -5.58 4.28
N SER A 371 -22.11 -4.38 3.80
CA SER A 371 -22.19 -3.16 4.63
C SER A 371 -23.31 -2.25 4.13
N LEU A 372 -24.27 -1.96 5.01
CA LEU A 372 -25.39 -1.03 4.82
C LEU A 372 -25.29 0.16 5.79
N ARG A 373 -24.09 0.43 6.33
CA ARG A 373 -23.91 1.47 7.36
C ARG A 373 -24.53 2.80 6.94
N ASN A 374 -25.34 3.38 7.81
CA ASN A 374 -26.02 4.66 7.57
C ASN A 374 -26.86 4.68 6.26
N CYS A 375 -27.49 3.55 5.93
CA CYS A 375 -28.57 3.49 4.95
C CYS A 375 -29.90 3.80 5.64
N SER A 376 -30.19 5.09 5.80
CA SER A 376 -31.29 5.58 6.64
C SER A 376 -32.70 5.20 6.17
N GLN A 377 -32.88 4.80 4.91
CA GLN A 377 -34.19 4.40 4.35
C GLN A 377 -34.41 2.89 4.34
N VAL A 378 -33.42 2.08 4.77
CA VAL A 378 -33.61 0.64 4.92
C VAL A 378 -34.44 0.41 6.18
N GLU A 379 -35.72 0.13 5.96
CA GLU A 379 -36.70 -0.25 6.98
C GLU A 379 -36.81 -1.76 7.03
N ASP A 380 -36.87 -2.32 8.23
CA ASP A 380 -37.21 -3.72 8.51
C ASP A 380 -36.64 -4.73 7.51
N VAL A 381 -35.46 -5.28 7.85
CA VAL A 381 -34.83 -6.45 7.23
C VAL A 381 -35.62 -7.75 7.50
N THR A 382 -36.94 -7.68 7.41
CA THR A 382 -37.90 -8.72 7.76
C THR A 382 -37.93 -9.86 6.75
N ASP A 383 -37.47 -9.64 5.52
CA ASP A 383 -37.27 -10.69 4.50
C ASP A 383 -35.79 -10.99 4.22
N VAL A 384 -34.98 -11.08 5.28
CA VAL A 384 -33.59 -11.59 5.21
C VAL A 384 -33.51 -13.10 5.03
N SER A 385 -34.64 -13.79 4.90
CA SER A 385 -34.67 -15.16 4.38
C SER A 385 -33.89 -15.25 3.06
N ALA A 386 -33.91 -14.16 2.29
CA ALA A 386 -33.09 -13.98 1.11
C ALA A 386 -31.60 -13.79 1.43
N LEU A 387 -31.18 -13.08 2.48
CA LEU A 387 -29.75 -12.87 2.85
C LEU A 387 -29.06 -14.11 3.42
N GLY A 388 -29.53 -15.33 3.12
CA GLY A 388 -29.08 -16.58 3.73
C GLY A 388 -27.58 -16.88 3.63
N SER A 389 -26.86 -16.28 2.66
CA SER A 389 -25.41 -16.45 2.51
C SER A 389 -24.55 -15.43 3.27
N VAL A 390 -25.16 -14.38 3.86
CA VAL A 390 -24.43 -13.30 4.53
C VAL A 390 -23.81 -13.81 5.82
N THR A 391 -22.48 -13.75 5.91
CA THR A 391 -21.72 -14.15 7.11
C THR A 391 -21.29 -12.95 7.94
N LYS A 392 -21.10 -11.79 7.30
CA LYS A 392 -20.70 -10.53 7.94
C LYS A 392 -21.62 -9.42 7.47
N LEU A 393 -22.34 -8.80 8.39
CA LEU A 393 -23.31 -7.75 8.12
C LEU A 393 -23.03 -6.52 8.99
N ASN A 394 -22.91 -5.36 8.36
CA ASN A 394 -22.79 -4.07 9.05
C ASN A 394 -24.06 -3.23 8.80
N LEU A 395 -24.85 -3.05 9.85
CA LEU A 395 -26.06 -2.24 9.88
C LEU A 395 -25.88 -0.96 10.72
N SER A 396 -24.65 -0.64 11.15
CA SER A 396 -24.43 0.48 12.07
C SER A 396 -25.03 1.79 11.55
N ASP A 397 -25.63 2.58 12.44
CA ASP A 397 -26.28 3.86 12.13
C ASP A 397 -27.47 3.76 11.16
N CYS A 398 -28.08 2.58 11.00
CA CYS A 398 -29.38 2.41 10.34
C CYS A 398 -30.51 2.68 11.33
N GLN A 399 -31.03 3.90 11.34
CA GLN A 399 -31.97 4.39 12.36
C GLN A 399 -33.37 3.75 12.28
N ASN A 400 -33.75 3.18 11.13
CA ASN A 400 -35.09 2.67 10.87
C ASN A 400 -35.23 1.14 11.05
N ILE A 401 -34.16 0.43 11.41
CA ILE A 401 -34.20 -1.01 11.65
C ILE A 401 -34.83 -1.28 13.02
N ARG A 402 -35.92 -2.06 13.04
CA ARG A 402 -36.62 -2.45 14.26
C ARG A 402 -36.47 -3.92 14.55
N ASP A 403 -36.88 -4.80 13.63
CA ASP A 403 -36.78 -6.25 13.83
C ASP A 403 -35.46 -6.81 13.28
N VAL A 404 -34.68 -7.47 14.14
CA VAL A 404 -33.45 -8.19 13.77
C VAL A 404 -33.51 -9.69 14.05
N SER A 405 -34.66 -10.21 14.51
CA SER A 405 -34.83 -11.59 14.98
C SER A 405 -34.43 -12.66 13.95
N MET A 406 -34.53 -12.32 12.65
CA MET A 406 -34.22 -13.18 11.52
C MET A 406 -32.74 -13.22 11.11
N LEU A 407 -31.84 -12.49 11.80
CA LEU A 407 -30.39 -12.42 11.50
C LEU A 407 -29.53 -13.46 12.23
N HIS A 408 -30.13 -14.51 12.78
CA HIS A 408 -29.45 -15.51 13.61
C HIS A 408 -28.39 -16.35 12.86
N HIS A 409 -28.42 -16.37 11.53
CA HIS A 409 -27.43 -17.06 10.68
C HIS A 409 -26.13 -16.26 10.45
N VAL A 410 -26.12 -14.95 10.74
CA VAL A 410 -24.99 -14.06 10.46
C VAL A 410 -23.90 -14.22 11.51
N ARG A 411 -22.65 -14.54 11.13
CA ARG A 411 -21.54 -14.76 12.09
C ARG A 411 -20.95 -13.49 12.71
N SER A 412 -21.10 -12.34 12.07
CA SER A 412 -20.60 -11.06 12.57
C SER A 412 -21.62 -9.97 12.24
N LEU A 413 -22.15 -9.30 13.26
CA LEU A 413 -23.21 -8.31 13.12
C LEU A 413 -22.83 -7.02 13.86
N ASP A 414 -22.76 -5.91 13.12
CA ASP A 414 -22.55 -4.57 13.69
C ASP A 414 -23.87 -3.77 13.70
N LEU A 415 -24.37 -3.45 14.90
CA LEU A 415 -25.61 -2.69 15.13
C LEU A 415 -25.36 -1.41 15.95
N ARG A 416 -24.12 -0.91 15.99
CA ARG A 416 -23.82 0.36 16.68
C ARG A 416 -24.73 1.48 16.17
N PHE A 417 -25.25 2.30 17.09
CA PHE A 417 -26.11 3.45 16.77
C PHE A 417 -27.47 3.09 16.11
N CYS A 418 -27.92 1.84 16.17
CA CYS A 418 -29.27 1.45 15.76
C CYS A 418 -30.23 1.54 16.96
N HIS A 419 -30.77 2.72 17.23
CA HIS A 419 -31.53 2.97 18.47
C HIS A 419 -32.95 2.38 18.46
N ALA A 420 -33.50 2.10 17.28
CA ALA A 420 -34.84 1.55 17.12
C ALA A 420 -34.90 0.01 17.11
N ALA A 421 -33.75 -0.67 17.10
CA ALA A 421 -33.66 -2.12 16.99
C ALA A 421 -34.11 -2.81 18.30
N VAL A 422 -35.09 -3.71 18.19
CA VAL A 422 -35.64 -4.56 19.26
C VAL A 422 -35.18 -6.02 19.05
N ASP A 423 -35.44 -6.91 20.02
CA ASP A 423 -35.11 -8.35 19.96
C ASP A 423 -33.62 -8.71 19.79
N VAL A 424 -32.73 -7.76 20.07
CA VAL A 424 -31.28 -7.95 20.06
C VAL A 424 -30.82 -8.98 21.10
N ASP A 425 -31.42 -8.98 22.30
CA ASP A 425 -31.03 -9.88 23.38
C ASP A 425 -31.44 -11.33 23.09
N ASP A 426 -32.57 -11.53 22.41
CA ASP A 426 -32.99 -12.84 21.90
C ASP A 426 -32.01 -13.37 20.84
N LEU A 427 -31.53 -12.49 19.94
CA LEU A 427 -30.51 -12.83 18.94
C LEU A 427 -29.19 -13.25 19.59
N ARG A 428 -28.77 -12.54 20.65
CA ARG A 428 -27.56 -12.86 21.43
C ARG A 428 -27.63 -14.23 22.09
N GLN A 429 -28.80 -14.60 22.61
CA GLN A 429 -29.00 -15.89 23.28
C GLN A 429 -29.05 -17.05 22.28
N ARG A 430 -29.62 -16.84 21.09
CA ARG A 430 -29.81 -17.89 20.07
C ARG A 430 -28.57 -18.15 19.21
N SER A 431 -27.57 -17.27 19.26
CA SER A 431 -26.48 -17.27 18.26
C SER A 431 -25.11 -17.17 18.93
N SER A 432 -24.63 -18.27 19.53
CA SER A 432 -23.40 -18.35 20.32
C SER A 432 -22.09 -18.08 19.56
N GLY A 433 -22.16 -17.87 18.24
CA GLY A 433 -21.02 -17.59 17.37
C GLY A 433 -21.00 -16.20 16.75
N ILE A 434 -21.96 -15.31 17.09
CA ILE A 434 -22.03 -13.97 16.52
C ILE A 434 -21.08 -13.03 17.24
N VAL A 435 -20.14 -12.43 16.51
CA VAL A 435 -19.39 -11.27 17.00
C VAL A 435 -20.28 -10.04 16.89
N TYR A 436 -20.62 -9.46 18.04
CA TYR A 436 -21.58 -8.37 18.17
C TYR A 436 -20.91 -7.07 18.62
N THR A 437 -21.14 -5.97 17.91
CA THR A 437 -20.74 -4.61 18.35
C THR A 437 -21.98 -3.74 18.54
N GLN A 438 -22.20 -3.25 19.76
CA GLN A 438 -23.20 -2.23 20.10
C GLN A 438 -22.53 -0.95 20.58
N GLY A 439 -23.15 0.18 20.26
CA GLY A 439 -22.84 1.46 20.87
C GLY A 439 -23.80 1.62 22.03
N TYR A 440 -23.29 1.96 23.21
CA TYR A 440 -24.14 2.32 24.35
C TYR A 440 -25.01 3.54 23.97
N PRO A 441 -26.27 3.62 24.42
CA PRO A 441 -27.01 4.87 24.37
C PRO A 441 -26.16 5.93 25.07
N SER A 442 -25.93 7.07 24.42
CA SER A 442 -25.37 8.23 25.09
C SER A 442 -26.24 8.54 26.30
N SER A 443 -25.68 8.41 27.50
CA SER A 443 -26.27 8.90 28.74
C SER A 443 -26.65 10.37 28.52
N SER A 444 -27.95 10.62 28.56
CA SER A 444 -28.63 11.91 28.38
C SER A 444 -28.05 13.03 29.23
#